data_AF-A0A661TUV0-F1
#
_entry.id   AF-A0A661TUV0-F1
#
_cell.length_a   1.000
_cell.length_b   1.000
_cell.length_c   1.000
_cell.angle_alpha   90.00
_cell.angle_beta   90.00
_cell.angle_gamma   90.00
#
_symmetry.space_group_name_H-M   'P 1'
#
loop_
_entity.id
_entity.type
_entity.pdbx_description
1 polymer ?
#
loop_
_entity_poly.entity_id
_entity_poly.type
_entity_poly.pdbx_seq_one_letter_code
_entity_poly.pdbx_strand_id
1 'polypeptide(L)'
;MEIRPQLLWTKAISSVSSEMSEDDLREVTQKTSAIYLDNERLIVELSEPGLQTRTIDQYVDKLSNAVRVIAGKEININFTWDTQTKAKKKDEVQEEFLL
;
A
#
# COMPACT_ATOMS: atom_id res chain seq x y z
N MET A 1 -5.22 20.78 -8.38
CA MET A 1 -6.06 19.67 -7.88
C MET A 1 -5.12 18.71 -7.18
N GLU A 2 -5.13 18.65 -5.85
CA GLU A 2 -4.27 17.70 -5.11
C GLU A 2 -4.89 16.30 -5.17
N ILE A 3 -4.17 15.36 -5.77
CA ILE A 3 -4.54 13.94 -5.73
C ILE A 3 -4.15 13.43 -4.35
N ARG A 4 -5.09 12.79 -3.65
CA ARG A 4 -4.80 12.16 -2.36
C ARG A 4 -3.94 10.90 -2.54
N PRO A 5 -3.00 10.59 -1.63
CA PRO A 5 -2.11 9.42 -1.76
C PRO A 5 -2.89 8.12 -2.03
N GLN A 6 -3.88 7.80 -1.18
CA GLN A 6 -4.70 6.60 -1.33
C GLN A 6 -5.52 6.58 -2.62
N LEU A 7 -5.98 7.74 -3.11
CA LEU A 7 -6.72 7.80 -4.37
C LEU A 7 -5.81 7.49 -5.57
N LEU A 8 -4.58 8.01 -5.57
CA LEU A 8 -3.58 7.69 -6.61
C LEU A 8 -3.28 6.19 -6.62
N TRP A 9 -3.06 5.61 -5.44
CA TRP A 9 -2.75 4.19 -5.29
C TRP A 9 -3.89 3.27 -5.71
N THR A 10 -5.13 3.53 -5.26
CA THR A 10 -6.29 2.72 -5.69
C THR A 10 -6.53 2.81 -7.19
N LYS A 11 -6.31 3.97 -7.81
CA LYS A 11 -6.38 4.09 -9.27
C LYS A 11 -5.28 3.28 -9.96
N ALA A 12 -4.05 3.31 -9.44
CA ALA A 12 -2.95 2.51 -9.99
C ALA A 12 -3.23 1.01 -9.91
N ILE A 13 -3.74 0.51 -8.76
CA ILE A 13 -4.19 -0.88 -8.62
C ILE A 13 -5.27 -1.21 -9.65
N SER A 14 -6.29 -0.34 -9.78
CA SER A 14 -7.37 -0.56 -10.74
C SER A 14 -6.92 -0.55 -12.20
N SER A 15 -5.82 0.13 -12.54
CA SER A 15 -5.26 0.11 -13.90
C SER A 15 -4.50 -1.18 -14.21
N VAL A 16 -3.98 -1.87 -13.18
CA VAL A 16 -3.20 -3.12 -13.32
C VAL A 16 -4.05 -4.35 -13.00
N SER A 17 -5.25 -4.18 -12.45
CA SER A 17 -6.08 -5.28 -11.91
C SER A 17 -6.41 -6.38 -12.91
N SER A 18 -6.54 -6.07 -14.21
CA SER A 18 -6.78 -7.07 -15.26
C SER A 18 -5.61 -8.03 -15.49
N GLU A 19 -4.42 -7.68 -15.00
CA GLU A 19 -3.20 -8.47 -15.09
C GLU A 19 -2.85 -9.19 -13.79
N MET A 20 -3.64 -8.97 -12.73
CA MET A 20 -3.51 -9.62 -11.43
C MET A 20 -4.44 -10.82 -11.35
N SER A 21 -4.06 -11.84 -10.58
CA SER A 21 -5.04 -12.84 -10.16
C SER A 21 -6.03 -12.20 -9.17
N GLU A 22 -7.21 -12.81 -8.99
CA GLU A 22 -8.21 -12.31 -8.02
C GLU A 22 -7.64 -12.29 -6.59
N ASP A 23 -6.85 -13.31 -6.23
CA ASP A 23 -6.20 -13.40 -4.92
C ASP A 23 -5.13 -12.31 -4.74
N ASP A 24 -4.29 -12.06 -5.74
CA ASP A 24 -3.27 -11.01 -5.70
C ASP A 24 -3.90 -9.63 -5.64
N LEU A 25 -4.93 -9.38 -6.45
CA LEU A 25 -5.67 -8.11 -6.44
C LEU A 25 -6.29 -7.86 -5.06
N ARG A 26 -6.93 -8.88 -4.46
CA ARG A 26 -7.48 -8.80 -3.11
C ARG A 26 -6.39 -8.53 -2.10
N GLU A 27 -5.26 -9.23 -2.18
CA GLU A 27 -4.15 -9.07 -1.25
C GLU A 27 -3.55 -7.66 -1.33
N VAL A 28 -3.20 -7.18 -2.52
CA VAL A 28 -2.67 -5.82 -2.72
C VAL A 28 -3.67 -4.78 -2.23
N THR A 29 -4.96 -4.92 -2.55
CA THR A 29 -5.99 -3.94 -2.15
C THR A 29 -6.19 -3.90 -0.64
N GLN A 30 -6.17 -5.04 0.05
CA GLN A 30 -6.47 -5.11 1.49
C GLN A 30 -5.25 -4.87 2.38
N LYS A 31 -4.06 -5.20 1.90
CA LYS A 31 -2.84 -5.19 2.70
C LYS A 31 -1.89 -4.04 2.38
N THR A 32 -2.28 -3.13 1.49
CA THR A 32 -1.51 -1.93 1.20
C THR A 32 -2.33 -0.65 1.40
N SER A 33 -1.70 0.39 1.91
CA SER A 33 -2.32 1.71 2.01
C SER A 33 -1.30 2.79 1.69
N ALA A 34 -1.64 3.71 0.77
CA ALA A 34 -0.80 4.86 0.51
C ALA A 34 -1.06 5.96 1.54
N ILE A 35 -0.03 6.28 2.30
CA ILE A 35 -0.11 7.16 3.48
C ILE A 35 0.47 8.55 3.23
N TYR A 36 1.34 8.70 2.21
CA TYR A 36 2.00 9.96 1.92
C TYR A 36 2.31 10.09 0.43
N LEU A 37 2.22 11.32 -0.08
CA LEU A 37 2.50 11.69 -1.46
C LEU A 37 3.11 13.09 -1.49
N ASP A 38 4.22 13.24 -2.19
CA ASP A 38 4.78 14.56 -2.54
C ASP A 38 5.07 14.66 -4.05
N ASN A 39 6.00 15.54 -4.43
CA ASN A 39 6.34 15.75 -5.82
C ASN A 39 7.17 14.62 -6.45
N GLU A 40 7.84 13.81 -5.65
CA GLU A 40 8.84 12.85 -6.11
C GLU A 40 8.52 11.42 -5.69
N ARG A 41 7.68 11.23 -4.66
CA ARG A 41 7.43 9.91 -4.09
C ARG A 41 6.03 9.70 -3.54
N LEU A 42 5.59 8.45 -3.62
CA LEU A 42 4.41 7.88 -2.99
C LEU A 42 4.88 6.84 -1.95
N ILE A 43 4.50 7.02 -0.68
CA ILE A 43 4.79 6.03 0.36
C ILE A 43 3.58 5.12 0.54
N VAL A 44 3.79 3.82 0.34
CA VAL A 44 2.79 2.78 0.51
C VAL A 44 3.19 1.91 1.70
N GLU A 45 2.33 1.90 2.71
CA GLU A 45 2.44 1.01 3.86
C GLU A 45 1.93 -0.39 3.50
N LEU A 46 2.69 -1.40 3.90
CA LEU A 46 2.35 -2.82 3.81
C LEU A 46 1.98 -3.33 5.21
N SER A 47 0.89 -4.09 5.30
CA SER A 47 0.41 -4.64 6.59
C SER A 47 1.28 -5.77 7.15
N GLU A 48 2.16 -6.34 6.31
CA GLU A 48 3.19 -7.28 6.72
C GLU A 48 4.41 -7.22 5.78
N PRO A 49 5.64 -7.43 6.29
CA PRO A 49 6.87 -7.30 5.50
C PRO A 49 6.97 -8.35 4.39
N GLY A 50 6.37 -9.54 4.56
CA GLY A 50 6.40 -10.61 3.56
C GLY A 50 5.56 -10.35 2.31
N LEU A 51 4.70 -9.32 2.31
CA LEU A 51 3.85 -8.98 1.18
C LEU A 51 4.66 -8.41 0.00
N GLN A 52 5.71 -7.63 0.29
CA GLN A 52 6.51 -7.01 -0.75
C GLN A 52 7.10 -8.07 -1.69
N THR A 53 7.77 -9.05 -1.10
CA THR A 53 8.51 -10.10 -1.82
C THR A 53 7.62 -11.16 -2.46
N ARG A 54 6.35 -11.29 -2.03
CA ARG A 54 5.44 -12.31 -2.56
C ARG A 54 4.61 -11.80 -3.72
N THR A 55 4.04 -10.60 -3.58
CA THR A 55 2.96 -10.13 -4.45
C THR A 55 3.32 -8.82 -5.11
N ILE A 56 3.82 -7.83 -4.35
CA ILE A 56 4.11 -6.50 -4.88
C ILE A 56 5.24 -6.53 -5.91
N ASP A 57 6.33 -7.26 -5.67
CA ASP A 57 7.47 -7.34 -6.59
C ASP A 57 7.09 -7.88 -7.97
N GLN A 58 6.01 -8.69 -8.08
CA GLN A 58 5.51 -9.17 -9.36
C GLN A 58 4.87 -8.07 -10.22
N TYR A 59 4.37 -7.01 -9.58
CA TYR A 59 3.59 -5.94 -10.21
C TYR A 59 4.21 -4.56 -10.05
N VAL A 60 5.35 -4.43 -9.36
CA VAL A 60 5.93 -3.14 -8.94
C VAL A 60 6.23 -2.23 -10.12
N ASP A 61 6.74 -2.76 -11.23
CA ASP A 61 7.02 -1.97 -12.44
C ASP A 61 5.74 -1.43 -13.07
N LYS A 62 4.68 -2.26 -13.13
CA LYS A 62 3.37 -1.88 -13.68
C LYS A 62 2.67 -0.86 -12.80
N LEU A 63 2.71 -1.06 -11.49
CA LEU A 63 2.17 -0.14 -10.49
C LEU A 63 2.92 1.20 -10.53
N SER A 64 4.25 1.18 -10.64
CA SER A 64 5.08 2.37 -10.80
C SER A 64 4.73 3.14 -12.07
N ASN A 65 4.59 2.44 -13.19
CA ASN A 65 4.16 3.06 -14.45
C ASN A 65 2.75 3.67 -14.34
N ALA A 66 1.79 2.93 -13.77
CA ALA A 66 0.43 3.43 -13.58
C ALA A 66 0.39 4.69 -12.71
N VAL A 67 1.15 4.71 -11.60
CA VAL A 67 1.28 5.90 -10.74
C VAL A 67 1.80 7.10 -11.52
N ARG A 68 2.86 6.93 -12.34
CA ARG A 68 3.44 8.01 -13.16
C ARG A 68 2.45 8.55 -14.19
N VAL A 69 1.75 7.65 -14.89
CA VAL A 69 0.73 8.02 -15.89
C VAL A 69 -0.42 8.80 -15.25
N ILE A 70 -0.94 8.32 -14.11
CA ILE A 70 -2.07 8.98 -13.42
C ILE A 70 -1.65 10.32 -12.82
N ALA A 71 -0.44 10.41 -12.26
CA ALA A 71 0.08 11.64 -11.67
C ALA A 71 0.54 12.67 -12.72
N GLY A 72 0.82 12.22 -13.96
CA GLY A 72 1.36 13.06 -15.03
C GLY A 72 2.79 13.55 -14.78
N LYS A 73 3.53 12.90 -13.86
CA LYS A 73 4.90 13.24 -13.49
C LYS A 73 5.64 12.01 -12.95
N GLU A 74 6.96 12.11 -12.89
CA GLU A 74 7.79 11.06 -12.30
C GLU A 74 7.54 10.98 -10.79
N ILE A 75 7.12 9.81 -10.33
CA ILE A 75 6.91 9.50 -8.91
C ILE A 75 7.49 8.12 -8.64
N ASN A 76 8.30 8.03 -7.59
CA ASN A 76 8.84 6.78 -7.08
C ASN A 76 7.93 6.19 -6.02
N ILE A 77 7.73 4.88 -6.03
CA ILE A 77 6.98 4.21 -4.98
C ILE A 77 7.97 3.69 -3.93
N ASN A 78 7.75 4.09 -2.69
CA ASN A 78 8.50 3.62 -1.54
C ASN A 78 7.58 2.77 -0.67
N PHE A 79 7.93 1.50 -0.51
CA PHE A 79 7.22 0.62 0.40
C PHE A 79 7.81 0.71 1.80
N THR A 80 6.92 0.77 2.79
CA THR A 80 7.26 0.71 4.21
C THR A 80 6.39 -0.33 4.88
N TRP A 81 6.83 -0.90 5.99
CA TRP A 81 6.01 -1.77 6.81
C TRP A 81 5.88 -1.16 8.21
N ASP A 82 4.68 -1.23 8.74
CA ASP A 82 4.41 -0.76 10.08
C ASP A 82 5.08 -1.68 11.12
N THR A 83 6.04 -1.13 11.86
CA THR A 83 6.63 -1.77 13.04
C THR A 83 5.93 -1.36 14.35
N GLN A 84 4.92 -0.48 14.31
CA GLN A 84 4.40 0.21 15.50
C GLN A 84 2.89 0.08 15.77
N THR A 85 2.04 -0.42 14.87
CA THR A 85 0.59 -0.49 15.11
C THR A 85 0.13 -1.87 15.62
N LYS A 86 0.91 -2.95 15.44
CA LYS A 86 0.61 -4.25 16.10
C LYS A 86 1.03 -4.33 17.57
N ALA A 87 1.90 -3.45 18.05
CA ALA A 87 2.25 -3.40 19.47
C ALA A 87 1.12 -2.81 20.33
N LYS A 88 0.37 -1.82 19.82
CA LYS A 88 -0.71 -1.16 20.58
C LYS A 88 -1.98 -2.00 20.75
N LYS A 89 -2.24 -2.98 19.89
CA LYS A 89 -3.40 -3.90 20.07
C LYS A 89 -3.14 -5.03 21.07
N LYS A 90 -1.91 -5.20 21.56
CA LYS A 90 -1.62 -6.21 22.59
C LYS A 90 -1.78 -5.67 24.01
N ASP A 91 -1.70 -4.36 24.19
CA ASP A 91 -1.83 -3.72 25.50
C ASP A 91 -3.28 -3.38 25.87
N GLU A 92 -4.20 -3.18 24.91
CA GLU A 92 -5.62 -2.91 25.22
C GLU A 92 -6.46 -4.17 25.57
N VAL A 93 -5.93 -5.38 25.39
CA VAL A 93 -6.67 -6.63 25.68
C VAL A 93 -6.33 -7.21 27.06
N GLN A 94 -5.36 -6.63 27.80
CA GLN A 94 -4.97 -7.14 29.13
C GLN A 94 -5.62 -6.41 30.33
N GLU A 95 -6.38 -5.32 30.12
CA GLU A 95 -7.01 -4.59 31.24
C GLU A 95 -8.44 -5.06 31.60
N GLU A 96 -9.08 -5.96 30.83
CA GLU A 96 -10.44 -6.43 31.15
C GLU A 96 -10.51 -7.70 32.05
N PHE A 97 -9.40 -8.18 32.61
CA PHE A 97 -9.36 -9.38 33.47
C PHE A 97 -8.82 -9.16 34.89
N LEU A 98 -8.99 -7.96 35.44
CA LEU A 98 -8.72 -7.67 36.86
C LEU A 98 -9.85 -6.85 37.51
N LEU A 99 -11.02 -7.48 37.68
CA LEU A 99 -11.99 -7.15 38.72
C LEU A 99 -12.59 -8.43 39.30
#